data_AF-V5HLN1-F1
#
_entry.id   AF-V5HLN1-F1
#
_cell.length_a   1.000
_cell.length_b   1.000
_cell.length_c   1.000
_cell.angle_alpha   90.00
_cell.angle_beta   90.00
_cell.angle_gamma   90.00
#
_symmetry.space_group_name_H-M   'P 1'
#
loop_
_entity.id
_entity.type
_entity.pdbx_description
1 polymer ?
#
loop_
_entity_poly.entity_id
_entity_poly.type
_entity_poly.pdbx_seq_one_letter_code
_entity_poly.pdbx_strand_id
1 'polypeptide(L)'
;IATEVRQVSEGTPEPDYHLLALWDKRTRALEKYRQGKQKKHLDKVNRLTEDASKYANELSIDRWLGYCESFDDKTNLRDVWKTFNSMSGKKKGISPVPVIALLSNEKTEEILNKLGDIFFPQPPTKPEAIIYHPTHSGPGDKPEDLPFTEWELG
;
A
#
# COMPACT_ATOMS: atom_id res chain seq x y z
N ILE A 1 21.28 -28.08 -23.24
CA ILE A 1 20.23 -27.46 -22.39
C ILE A 1 20.80 -26.11 -21.97
N ALA A 2 20.26 -25.01 -22.49
CA ALA A 2 20.74 -23.67 -22.16
C ALA A 2 20.12 -23.26 -20.82
N THR A 3 20.95 -23.13 -19.79
CA THR A 3 20.54 -22.71 -18.45
C THR A 3 20.64 -21.18 -18.41
N GLU A 4 19.51 -20.48 -18.35
CA GLU A 4 19.49 -19.02 -18.27
C GLU A 4 19.72 -18.61 -16.81
N VAL A 5 20.88 -18.04 -16.50
CA VAL A 5 21.24 -17.60 -15.14
C VAL A 5 20.78 -16.16 -14.97
N ARG A 6 19.74 -15.93 -14.17
CA ARG A 6 19.31 -14.57 -13.77
C ARG A 6 19.99 -14.22 -12.44
N GLN A 7 20.74 -13.12 -12.42
CA GLN A 7 21.28 -12.58 -11.18
C GLN A 7 20.13 -12.01 -10.33
N VAL A 8 19.98 -12.52 -9.12
CA VAL A 8 19.00 -12.05 -8.13
C VAL A 8 19.76 -11.23 -7.09
N SER A 9 19.39 -9.97 -6.90
CA SER A 9 19.96 -9.10 -5.85
C SER A 9 19.51 -9.54 -4.46
N GLU A 10 20.41 -9.39 -3.48
CA GLU A 10 20.13 -9.65 -2.06
C GLU A 10 18.92 -8.82 -1.60
N GLY A 11 17.85 -9.48 -1.16
CA GLY A 11 16.59 -8.84 -0.75
C GLY A 11 15.46 -8.86 -1.80
N THR A 12 15.69 -9.41 -2.99
CA THR A 12 14.62 -9.61 -3.98
C THR A 12 13.84 -10.87 -3.62
N PRO A 13 12.49 -10.85 -3.59
CA PRO A 13 11.72 -12.06 -3.35
C PRO A 13 12.06 -13.11 -4.40
N GLU A 14 12.25 -14.35 -3.97
CA GLU A 14 12.59 -15.46 -4.86
C GLU A 14 11.49 -15.60 -5.93
N PRO A 15 11.86 -15.57 -7.22
CA PRO A 15 10.88 -15.68 -8.28
C PRO A 15 10.29 -17.08 -8.31
N ASP A 16 8.97 -17.17 -8.53
CA ASP A 16 8.31 -18.46 -8.66
C ASP A 16 8.68 -19.13 -9.99
N TYR A 17 9.52 -20.17 -9.92
CA TYR A 17 10.02 -20.89 -11.09
C TYR A 17 8.92 -21.62 -11.86
N HIS A 18 7.85 -22.06 -11.18
CA HIS A 18 6.75 -22.77 -11.83
C HIS A 18 5.94 -21.82 -12.72
N LEU A 19 5.59 -20.66 -12.18
CA LEU A 19 4.87 -19.61 -12.89
C LEU A 19 5.69 -19.10 -14.08
N LEU A 20 7.01 -18.88 -13.90
CA LEU A 20 7.91 -18.52 -15.00
C LEU A 20 7.92 -19.58 -16.10
N ALA A 21 8.01 -20.86 -15.74
CA ALA A 21 7.99 -21.95 -16.71
C ALA A 21 6.65 -22.02 -17.48
N LEU A 22 5.51 -21.71 -16.86
CA LEU A 22 4.21 -21.63 -17.54
C LEU A 22 4.18 -20.48 -18.56
N TRP A 23 4.68 -19.31 -18.19
CA TRP A 23 4.78 -18.17 -19.10
C TRP A 23 5.72 -18.42 -20.27
N ASP A 24 6.87 -19.05 -20.05
CA ASP A 24 7.78 -19.44 -21.13
C ASP A 24 7.14 -20.44 -22.10
N LYS A 25 6.44 -21.44 -21.57
CA LYS A 25 5.69 -22.41 -22.40
C LYS A 25 4.61 -21.70 -23.22
N ARG A 26 3.90 -20.74 -22.62
CA ARG A 26 2.87 -19.93 -23.30
C ARG A 26 3.48 -19.11 -24.43
N THR A 27 4.61 -18.43 -24.18
CA THR A 27 5.31 -17.61 -25.18
C THR A 27 5.75 -18.46 -26.37
N ARG A 28 6.36 -19.63 -26.12
CA ARG A 28 6.75 -20.57 -27.20
C ARG A 28 5.55 -21.09 -27.98
N ALA A 29 4.42 -21.33 -27.32
CA ALA A 29 3.19 -21.75 -28.00
C ALA A 29 2.60 -20.62 -28.86
N LEU A 30 2.67 -19.38 -28.37
CA LEU A 30 2.22 -18.18 -29.07
C LEU A 30 3.08 -17.90 -30.31
N GLU A 31 4.40 -18.07 -30.22
CA GLU A 31 5.31 -17.96 -31.37
C GLU A 31 4.94 -18.98 -32.46
N LYS A 32 4.72 -20.24 -32.08
CA LYS A 32 4.27 -21.29 -33.02
C LYS A 32 2.91 -20.98 -33.63
N TYR A 33 1.99 -20.44 -32.84
CA TYR A 33 0.70 -19.95 -33.36
C TYR A 33 0.89 -18.79 -34.34
N ARG A 34 1.77 -17.83 -34.06
CA ARG A 34 2.03 -16.70 -34.96
C ARG A 34 2.62 -17.14 -36.30
N GLN A 35 3.48 -18.17 -36.30
CA GLN A 35 4.08 -18.73 -37.50
C GLN A 35 3.07 -19.50 -38.37
N GLY A 36 2.28 -20.40 -37.76
CA GLY A 36 1.43 -21.34 -38.52
C GLY A 36 -0.07 -21.06 -38.46
N LYS A 37 -0.53 -20.15 -37.59
CA LYS A 37 -1.94 -19.81 -37.29
C LYS A 37 -2.87 -21.02 -37.07
N GLN A 38 -2.33 -22.14 -36.61
CA GLN A 38 -3.10 -23.37 -36.42
C GLN A 38 -3.88 -23.33 -35.11
N LYS A 39 -5.18 -23.70 -35.16
CA LYS A 39 -6.08 -23.69 -33.99
C LYS A 39 -5.53 -24.44 -32.77
N LYS A 40 -4.89 -25.61 -32.98
CA LYS A 40 -4.26 -26.37 -31.89
C LYS A 40 -3.22 -25.60 -31.07
N HIS A 41 -2.53 -24.63 -31.69
CA HIS A 41 -1.55 -23.80 -30.99
C HIS A 41 -2.25 -22.69 -30.20
N LEU A 42 -3.35 -22.15 -30.72
CA LEU A 42 -4.19 -21.21 -29.98
C LEU A 42 -4.84 -21.87 -28.75
N ASP A 43 -5.41 -23.07 -28.92
CA ASP A 43 -5.98 -23.84 -27.81
C ASP A 43 -4.93 -24.12 -26.71
N LYS A 44 -3.69 -24.40 -27.13
CA LYS A 44 -2.56 -24.59 -26.20
C LYS A 44 -2.19 -23.29 -25.47
N VAL A 45 -2.19 -22.14 -26.15
CA VAL A 45 -1.95 -20.84 -25.52
C VAL A 45 -3.02 -20.54 -24.49
N ASN A 46 -4.30 -20.78 -24.82
CA ASN A 46 -5.41 -20.54 -23.91
C ASN A 46 -5.30 -21.40 -22.65
N ARG A 47 -5.09 -22.72 -22.81
CA ARG A 47 -4.87 -23.64 -21.67
C ARG A 47 -3.71 -23.19 -20.78
N LEU A 48 -2.55 -22.85 -21.36
CA LEU A 48 -1.40 -22.37 -20.58
C LEU A 48 -1.67 -21.02 -19.90
N THR A 49 -2.53 -20.19 -20.48
CA THR A 49 -2.94 -18.92 -19.86
C THR A 49 -3.88 -19.18 -18.68
N GLU A 50 -4.81 -20.11 -18.82
CA GLU A 50 -5.71 -20.55 -17.74
C GLU A 50 -4.92 -21.19 -16.60
N ASP A 51 -4.00 -22.11 -16.90
CA ASP A 51 -3.14 -22.77 -15.91
C ASP A 51 -2.28 -21.75 -15.15
N ALA A 52 -1.66 -20.81 -15.86
CA ALA A 52 -0.86 -19.74 -15.23
C ALA A 52 -1.71 -18.81 -14.36
N SER A 53 -2.91 -18.45 -14.81
CA SER A 53 -3.84 -17.60 -14.06
C SER A 53 -4.32 -18.30 -12.78
N LYS A 54 -4.69 -19.58 -12.89
CA LYS A 54 -5.12 -20.40 -11.76
C LYS A 54 -4.00 -20.51 -10.71
N TYR A 55 -2.80 -20.88 -11.14
CA TYR A 55 -1.66 -21.00 -10.25
C TYR A 55 -1.25 -19.67 -9.62
N ALA A 56 -1.28 -18.57 -10.38
CA ALA A 56 -1.00 -17.24 -9.84
C ALA A 56 -2.00 -16.84 -8.75
N ASN A 57 -3.28 -17.21 -8.91
CA ASN A 57 -4.31 -16.97 -7.91
C ASN A 57 -4.07 -17.81 -6.65
N GLU A 58 -3.84 -19.11 -6.80
CA GLU A 58 -3.48 -20.01 -5.68
C GLU A 58 -2.28 -19.47 -4.91
N LEU A 59 -1.19 -19.13 -5.61
CA LEU A 59 0.02 -18.55 -5.02
C LEU A 59 -0.26 -17.22 -4.30
N SER A 60 -1.15 -16.38 -4.83
CA SER A 60 -1.51 -15.13 -4.18
C SER A 60 -2.28 -15.34 -2.86
N ILE A 61 -3.15 -16.34 -2.83
CA ILE A 61 -3.90 -16.74 -1.63
C ILE A 61 -2.94 -17.31 -0.60
N ASP A 62 -2.05 -18.24 -1.00
CA ASP A 62 -1.08 -18.85 -0.09
C ASP A 62 -0.13 -17.80 0.52
N ARG A 63 0.37 -16.87 -0.30
CA ARG A 63 1.20 -15.76 0.17
C ARG A 63 0.43 -14.84 1.11
N TRP A 64 -0.84 -14.60 0.83
CA TRP A 64 -1.69 -13.79 1.71
C TRP A 64 -1.93 -14.49 3.05
N LEU A 65 -2.22 -15.79 3.04
CA LEU A 65 -2.39 -16.58 4.26
C LEU A 65 -1.10 -16.61 5.07
N GLY A 66 0.05 -16.90 4.46
CA GLY A 66 1.34 -16.85 5.14
C GLY A 66 1.70 -15.46 5.68
N TYR A 67 1.28 -14.40 4.99
CA TYR A 67 1.42 -13.03 5.50
C TYR A 67 0.53 -12.77 6.72
N CYS A 68 -0.73 -13.22 6.69
CA CYS A 68 -1.62 -13.13 7.85
C CYS A 68 -1.12 -13.96 9.04
N GLU A 69 -0.54 -15.14 8.79
CA GLU A 69 0.09 -15.97 9.82
C GLU A 69 1.32 -15.31 10.45
N SER A 70 2.00 -14.42 9.71
CA SER A 70 3.10 -13.62 10.28
C SER A 70 2.64 -12.56 11.29
N PHE A 71 1.33 -12.31 11.41
CA PHE A 71 0.79 -11.41 12.43
C PHE A 71 0.78 -12.10 13.79
N ASP A 72 1.78 -11.76 14.60
CA ASP A 72 1.89 -12.15 16.00
C ASP A 72 1.56 -10.97 16.93
N ASP A 73 1.53 -11.20 18.24
CA ASP A 73 1.29 -10.19 19.29
C ASP A 73 2.26 -9.00 19.23
N LYS A 74 3.38 -9.14 18.52
CA LYS A 74 4.41 -8.10 18.30
C LYS A 74 4.21 -7.31 17.02
N THR A 75 3.15 -7.55 16.26
CA THR A 75 2.89 -6.85 15.00
C THR A 75 2.57 -5.39 15.28
N ASN A 76 3.36 -4.48 14.72
CA ASN A 76 3.15 -3.05 14.94
C ASN A 76 1.80 -2.60 14.36
N LEU A 77 1.10 -1.72 15.09
CA LEU A 77 -0.14 -1.09 14.62
C LEU A 77 0.01 -0.43 13.24
N ARG A 78 1.21 0.09 12.95
CA ARG A 78 1.56 0.67 11.63
C ARG A 78 1.40 -0.35 10.50
N ASP A 79 1.84 -1.58 10.70
CA ASP A 79 1.83 -2.63 9.67
C ASP A 79 0.42 -3.16 9.46
N VAL A 80 -0.36 -3.32 10.55
CA VAL A 80 -1.79 -3.63 10.49
C VAL A 80 -2.56 -2.55 9.72
N TRP A 81 -2.30 -1.28 10.02
CA TRP A 81 -2.95 -0.16 9.35
C TRP A 81 -2.58 -0.07 7.86
N LYS A 82 -1.32 -0.37 7.52
CA LYS A 82 -0.86 -0.43 6.12
C LYS A 82 -1.61 -1.52 5.36
N THR A 83 -1.75 -2.70 5.95
CA THR A 83 -2.49 -3.83 5.38
C THR A 83 -3.96 -3.51 5.20
N PHE A 84 -4.61 -2.93 6.21
CA PHE A 84 -5.99 -2.47 6.14
C PHE A 84 -6.24 -1.46 5.00
N ASN A 85 -5.38 -0.46 4.85
CA ASN A 85 -5.50 0.50 3.76
C ASN A 85 -5.31 -0.15 2.39
N SER A 86 -4.41 -1.12 2.27
CA SER A 86 -4.21 -1.89 1.05
C SER A 86 -5.46 -2.70 0.67
N MET A 87 -6.09 -3.38 1.65
CA MET A 87 -7.34 -4.13 1.44
C MET A 87 -8.52 -3.22 1.12
N SER A 88 -8.58 -2.04 1.75
CA SER A 88 -9.66 -1.06 1.54
C SER A 88 -9.58 -0.37 0.17
N GLY A 89 -8.62 -0.72 -0.68
CA GLY A 89 -8.41 -0.07 -1.98
C GLY A 89 -7.91 1.37 -1.87
N LYS A 90 -7.55 1.82 -0.65
CA LYS A 90 -6.99 3.15 -0.40
C LYS A 90 -5.54 3.15 -0.85
N LYS A 91 -5.33 3.23 -2.16
CA LYS A 91 -4.01 3.49 -2.73
C LYS A 91 -3.65 4.94 -2.41
N LYS A 92 -2.42 5.18 -1.96
CA LYS A 92 -1.89 6.54 -1.93
C LYS A 92 -2.04 7.12 -3.35
N GLY A 93 -2.78 8.21 -3.48
CA GLY A 93 -2.85 8.93 -4.75
C GLY A 93 -1.44 9.31 -5.18
N ILE A 94 -1.12 9.06 -6.45
CA ILE A 94 0.11 9.62 -7.03
C ILE A 94 -0.05 11.13 -6.98
N SER A 95 0.95 11.83 -6.41
CA SER A 95 0.92 13.28 -6.35
C SER A 95 0.76 13.83 -7.77
N PRO A 96 -0.19 14.75 -8.03
CA PRO A 96 -0.33 15.35 -9.36
C PRO A 96 0.79 16.36 -9.64
N VAL A 97 1.54 16.79 -8.61
CA VAL A 97 2.54 17.85 -8.70
C VAL A 97 3.64 17.58 -9.73
N PRO A 98 4.23 16.38 -9.85
CA PRO A 98 5.22 16.11 -10.89
C PRO A 98 4.65 16.20 -12.32
N VAL A 99 3.37 15.83 -12.50
CA VAL A 99 2.70 15.95 -13.80
C VAL A 99 2.43 17.41 -14.13
N ILE A 100 1.96 18.18 -13.14
CA ILE A 100 1.73 19.62 -13.29
C ILE A 100 3.05 20.33 -13.60
N ALA A 101 4.14 20.02 -12.90
CA ALA A 101 5.48 20.58 -13.14
C ALA A 101 5.98 20.34 -14.56
N LEU A 102 5.74 19.15 -15.10
CA LEU A 102 6.08 18.82 -16.47
C LEU A 102 5.25 19.62 -17.49
N LEU A 103 3.96 19.85 -17.20
CA LEU A 103 3.05 20.56 -18.10
C LEU A 103 3.22 22.09 -18.05
N SER A 104 3.52 22.65 -16.88
CA SER A 104 3.68 24.10 -16.67
C SER A 104 5.13 24.58 -16.81
N ASN A 105 6.10 23.66 -16.91
CA ASN A 105 7.53 23.96 -16.90
C ASN A 105 7.96 24.78 -15.65
N GLU A 106 7.22 24.63 -14.55
CA GLU A 106 7.49 25.26 -13.26
C GLU A 106 8.21 24.28 -12.33
N LYS A 107 8.94 24.80 -11.35
CA LYS A 107 9.56 23.96 -10.33
C LYS A 107 8.48 23.40 -9.40
N THR A 108 8.69 22.17 -8.94
CA THR A 108 7.79 21.47 -8.00
C THR A 108 7.49 22.32 -6.74
N GLU A 109 8.48 23.04 -6.23
CA GLU A 109 8.38 23.91 -5.05
C GLU A 109 7.40 25.08 -5.26
N GLU A 110 7.43 25.69 -6.44
CA GLU A 110 6.56 26.82 -6.79
C GLU A 110 5.10 26.37 -6.88
N ILE A 111 4.87 25.19 -7.46
CA ILE A 111 3.54 24.59 -7.55
C ILE A 111 3.02 24.22 -6.17
N LEU A 112 3.88 23.67 -5.29
CA LEU A 112 3.50 23.34 -3.92
C LEU A 112 3.15 24.58 -3.09
N ASN A 113 3.87 25.69 -3.27
CA ASN A 113 3.54 26.95 -2.60
C ASN A 113 2.17 27.48 -3.06
N LYS A 114 1.93 27.51 -4.37
CA LYS A 114 0.62 27.90 -4.93
C LYS A 114 -0.51 26.99 -4.45
N LEU A 115 -0.29 25.68 -4.43
CA LEU A 115 -1.24 24.71 -3.90
C LEU A 115 -1.49 24.92 -2.40
N GLY A 116 -0.44 25.20 -1.63
CA GLY A 116 -0.52 25.52 -0.21
C GLY A 116 -1.43 26.71 0.05
N ASP A 117 -1.23 27.79 -0.70
CA ASP A 117 -2.05 29.01 -0.57
C ASP A 117 -3.52 28.77 -0.96
N ILE A 118 -3.79 27.91 -1.95
CA ILE A 118 -5.14 27.59 -2.41
C ILE A 118 -5.86 26.65 -1.45
N PHE A 119 -5.20 25.57 -1.00
CA PHE A 119 -5.82 24.54 -0.18
C PHE A 119 -5.83 24.87 1.32
N PHE A 120 -4.86 25.67 1.77
CA PHE A 120 -4.70 26.08 3.16
C PHE A 120 -4.50 27.60 3.23
N PRO A 121 -5.54 28.40 2.89
CA PRO A 121 -5.44 29.85 2.97
C PRO A 121 -5.08 30.25 4.39
N GLN A 122 -3.88 30.80 4.56
CA GLN A 122 -3.46 31.34 5.84
C GLN A 122 -4.26 32.62 6.10
N PRO A 123 -4.80 32.82 7.31
CA PRO A 123 -5.42 34.10 7.66
C PRO A 123 -4.40 35.23 7.48
N PRO A 124 -4.82 36.42 6.99
CA PRO A 124 -3.92 37.53 6.68
C PRO A 124 -3.16 38.05 7.90
N THR A 125 -3.72 37.84 9.08
CA THR A 125 -3.08 38.09 10.37
C THR A 125 -2.79 36.74 11.00
N LYS A 126 -1.51 36.46 11.25
CA LYS A 126 -1.12 35.32 12.10
C LYS A 126 -1.87 35.49 13.42
N PRO A 127 -2.76 34.55 13.82
CA PRO A 127 -3.43 34.67 15.09
C PRO A 127 -2.37 34.79 16.18
N GLU A 128 -2.63 35.66 17.16
CA GLU A 128 -1.79 35.75 18.33
C GLU A 128 -1.59 34.33 18.87
N ALA A 129 -0.37 34.00 19.29
CA ALA A 129 -0.11 32.70 19.87
C ALA A 129 -0.92 32.62 21.16
N ILE A 130 -2.13 32.07 21.07
CA ILE A 130 -2.91 31.68 22.23
C ILE A 130 -2.14 30.48 22.77
N ILE A 131 -1.17 30.78 23.64
CA ILE A 131 -0.57 29.77 24.48
C ILE A 131 -1.74 29.24 25.29
N TYR A 132 -2.18 28.02 24.96
CA TYR A 132 -3.15 27.33 25.76
C TYR A 132 -2.54 27.19 27.15
N HIS A 133 -2.96 28.06 28.05
CA HIS A 133 -2.79 27.86 29.47
C HIS A 133 -3.97 26.99 29.87
N PRO A 134 -3.76 25.70 30.21
CA PRO A 134 -4.81 24.95 30.85
C PRO A 134 -5.23 25.78 32.05
N THR A 135 -6.50 26.20 32.09
CA THR A 135 -7.09 26.71 33.32
C THR A 135 -7.13 25.53 34.27
N HIS A 136 -6.04 25.34 35.01
CA HIS A 136 -6.13 24.67 36.29
C HIS A 136 -7.06 25.56 37.11
N SER A 137 -8.33 25.16 37.20
CA SER A 137 -9.07 25.47 38.41
C SER A 137 -8.15 25.05 39.55
N GLY A 138 -7.67 26.03 40.33
CA GLY A 138 -7.04 25.75 41.61
C GLY A 138 -7.97 24.90 42.48
N PRO A 139 -7.50 24.39 43.63
CA PRO A 139 -8.32 23.54 44.50
C PRO A 139 -9.55 24.35 44.94
N GLY A 140 -10.65 24.09 44.25
CA GLY A 140 -11.84 24.91 44.22
C GLY A 140 -12.92 24.03 43.64
N ASP A 141 -13.45 23.18 44.52
CA ASP A 141 -14.69 22.42 44.41
C ASP A 141 -14.89 21.64 43.11
N LYS A 142 -13.96 20.72 42.78
CA LYS A 142 -14.32 19.58 41.94
C LYS A 142 -14.91 18.48 42.84
N PRO A 143 -16.04 17.86 42.46
CA PRO A 143 -16.67 16.81 43.27
C PRO A 143 -15.79 15.57 43.47
N GLU A 144 -14.73 15.45 42.70
CA GLU A 144 -13.71 14.39 42.70
C GLU A 144 -12.58 14.63 43.73
N ASP A 145 -12.48 15.84 44.31
CA ASP A 145 -11.57 16.17 45.42
C ASP A 145 -12.27 16.12 46.80
N LEU A 146 -13.56 15.73 46.85
CA LEU A 146 -14.27 15.51 48.10
C LEU A 146 -13.78 14.21 48.76
N PRO A 147 -13.60 14.18 50.10
CA PRO A 147 -13.32 12.93 50.78
C PRO A 147 -14.48 11.94 50.56
N PHE A 148 -14.16 10.67 50.32
CA PHE A 148 -15.15 9.60 50.19
C PHE A 148 -16.12 9.62 51.37
N THR A 149 -17.40 9.48 51.08
CA THR A 149 -18.42 9.33 52.11
C THR A 149 -18.38 7.91 52.69
N GLU A 150 -18.80 7.74 53.95
CA GLU A 150 -18.79 6.42 54.63
C GLU A 150 -19.59 5.35 53.87
N TRP A 151 -20.54 5.75 53.01
CA TRP A 151 -21.31 4.85 52.15
C TRP A 151 -20.56 4.37 50.91
N GLU A 152 -19.55 5.10 50.45
CA GLU A 152 -18.69 4.73 49.31
C GLU A 152 -17.51 3.83 49.73
N LEU A 153 -17.24 3.74 51.04
CA LEU A 153 -16.21 2.89 51.64
C LEU A 153 -16.77 1.55 52.17
N GLY A 154 -18.05 1.25 51.89
CA GLY A 154 -18.77 0.05 52.32
C GLY A 154 -18.73 -1.10 51.32
#